data_AF-A0A373LQA0-F1
#
_entry.id   AF-A0A373LQA0-F1
#
_cell.length_a   1.000
_cell.length_b   1.000
_cell.length_c   1.000
_cell.angle_alpha   90.00
_cell.angle_beta   90.00
_cell.angle_gamma   90.00
#
_symmetry.space_group_name_H-M   'P 1'
#
loop_
_entity.id
_entity.type
_entity.pdbx_description
1 polymer ?
#
loop_
_entity_poly.entity_id
_entity_poly.type
_entity_poly.pdbx_seq_one_letter_code
_entity_poly.pdbx_strand_id
1 'polypeptide(L)' 'MWKIKHIFDGDYGCEERNPNEAPKVSVTLINEDNEAKIISVEDQWLIDNNLDEGDEWPYLALSEE' A
#
# COMPACT_ATOMS: atom_id res chain seq x y z
N MET A 1 9.39 12.21 7.25
CA MET A 1 9.43 11.04 6.33
C MET A 1 8.14 10.24 6.45
N TRP A 2 7.74 9.47 5.44
CA TRP A 2 6.57 8.58 5.54
C TRP A 2 7.03 7.16 5.84
N LYS A 3 6.36 6.51 6.80
CA LYS A 3 6.63 5.13 7.18
C LYS A 3 5.37 4.30 7.01
N ILE A 4 5.54 3.07 6.58
CA ILE A 4 4.47 2.11 6.50
C ILE A 4 4.04 1.80 7.93
N LYS A 5 2.82 2.23 8.28
CA LYS A 5 2.20 1.87 9.56
C LYS A 5 1.57 0.51 9.49
N HIS A 6 0.89 0.24 8.38
CA HIS A 6 0.09 -0.96 8.20
C HIS A 6 -0.12 -1.26 6.72
N ILE A 7 -0.06 -2.52 6.31
CA ILE A 7 -0.36 -2.97 4.95
C ILE A 7 -1.66 -3.78 5.02
N PHE A 8 -2.68 -3.32 4.30
CA PHE A 8 -3.98 -3.97 4.25
C PHE A 8 -4.15 -4.69 2.92
N ASP A 9 -3.91 -6.00 2.92
CA ASP A 9 -4.18 -6.91 1.79
C ASP A 9 -5.69 -7.23 1.63
N GLY A 10 -6.50 -6.82 2.62
CA GLY A 10 -7.92 -7.11 2.67
C GLY A 10 -8.71 -6.41 1.56
N ASP A 11 -9.10 -7.18 0.58
CA ASP A 11 -10.20 -6.89 -0.34
C ASP A 11 -11.49 -6.75 0.51
N TYR A 12 -11.83 -5.53 0.94
CA TYR A 12 -12.99 -5.24 1.79
C TYR A 12 -14.29 -5.36 0.97
N GLY A 13 -14.57 -6.59 0.49
CA GLY A 13 -15.79 -7.04 -0.16
C GLY A 13 -15.88 -6.75 -1.67
N CYS A 14 -15.78 -7.79 -2.50
CA CYS A 14 -16.91 -8.32 -3.27
C CYS A 14 -16.53 -9.63 -3.99
N GLU A 15 -17.55 -10.41 -4.32
CA GLU A 15 -17.50 -11.73 -4.93
C GLU A 15 -16.52 -11.89 -6.11
N GLU A 16 -15.82 -13.03 -6.14
CA GLU A 16 -15.08 -13.57 -7.30
C GLU A 16 -13.98 -12.67 -7.89
N ARG A 17 -12.85 -12.52 -7.16
CA ARG A 17 -11.62 -11.93 -7.72
C ARG A 17 -11.20 -12.72 -8.97
N ASN A 18 -11.21 -12.06 -10.13
CA ASN A 18 -10.71 -12.67 -11.37
C ASN A 18 -9.24 -13.09 -11.15
N PRO A 19 -8.85 -14.33 -11.49
CA PRO A 19 -7.46 -14.81 -11.32
C PRO A 19 -6.45 -14.07 -12.20
N ASN A 20 -6.91 -13.14 -13.03
CA ASN A 20 -6.11 -12.35 -13.97
C ASN A 20 -5.84 -10.91 -13.52
N GLU A 21 -6.43 -10.45 -12.41
CA GLU A 21 -6.14 -9.12 -11.87
C GLU A 21 -5.06 -9.22 -10.80
N ALA A 22 -4.03 -8.38 -10.92
CA ALA A 22 -2.96 -8.30 -9.93
C ALA A 22 -3.56 -7.86 -8.58
N PRO A 23 -3.27 -8.57 -7.47
CA PRO A 23 -3.76 -8.19 -6.16
C PRO A 23 -3.23 -6.81 -5.81
N LYS A 24 -4.16 -5.89 -5.51
CA LYS A 24 -3.84 -4.57 -4.99
C LYS A 24 -4.07 -4.57 -3.48
N VAL A 25 -3.18 -3.89 -2.77
CA VAL A 25 -3.23 -3.75 -1.33
C VAL A 25 -3.25 -2.27 -0.96
N SER A 26 -3.87 -1.96 0.18
CA SER A 26 -3.95 -0.61 0.70
C SER A 26 -2.91 -0.40 1.79
N VAL A 27 -1.92 0.43 1.53
CA VAL A 27 -0.84 0.74 2.47
C VAL A 27 -1.19 2.00 3.23
N THR A 28 -1.22 1.91 4.56
CA THR A 28 -1.36 3.04 5.47
C THR A 28 0.02 3.56 5.85
N LEU A 29 0.30 4.78 5.45
CA LEU A 29 1.52 5.51 5.76
C LEU A 29 1.27 6.50 6.89
N ILE A 30 2.26 6.71 7.74
CA ILE A 30 2.27 7.79 8.73
C ILE A 30 3.52 8.63 8.63
N ASN A 31 3.38 9.92 8.92
CA ASN A 31 4.51 10.83 9.08
C ASN A 31 4.70 11.26 10.54
N GLU A 32 5.72 12.10 10.76
CA GLU A 32 6.09 12.62 12.09
C GLU A 32 5.05 13.60 12.64
N ASP A 33 4.31 14.28 11.76
CA ASP A 33 3.20 15.18 12.09
C ASP A 33 1.90 14.43 12.48
N ASN A 34 1.95 13.10 12.63
CA ASN A 34 0.81 12.22 12.91
C ASN A 34 -0.25 12.22 11.79
N GLU A 35 0.11 12.66 10.58
CA GLU A 35 -0.74 12.49 9.42
C GLU A 35 -0.67 11.05 8.94
N ALA A 36 -1.85 10.48 8.69
CA ALA A 36 -1.99 9.16 8.10
C ALA A 36 -2.50 9.30 6.67
N LYS A 37 -1.87 8.58 5.74
CA LYS A 37 -2.26 8.53 4.33
C LYS A 37 -2.46 7.09 3.91
N ILE A 38 -3.56 6.80 3.22
CA ILE A 38 -3.82 5.47 2.67
C ILE A 38 -3.61 5.55 1.17
N ILE A 39 -2.82 4.64 0.62
CA ILE A 39 -2.54 4.54 -0.80
C ILE A 39 -2.79 3.11 -1.27
N SER A 40 -3.22 2.94 -2.51
CA SER A 40 -3.43 1.63 -3.11
C SER A 40 -2.28 1.33 -4.06
N VAL A 41 -1.55 0.25 -3.81
CA VAL A 41 -0.43 -0.19 -4.64
C VAL A 41 -0.59 -1.66 -4.99
N GLU A 42 0.17 -2.12 -5.98
CA GLU A 42 0.21 -3.54 -6.33
C GLU A 42 1.02 -4.31 -5.28
N ASP A 43 0.52 -5.47 -4.87
CA ASP A 43 1.23 -6.39 -3.96
C ASP A 43 2.62 -6.72 -4.50
N GLN A 44 2.71 -7.02 -5.80
CA GLN A 44 3.97 -7.34 -6.46
C GLN A 44 5.00 -6.20 -6.36
N TRP A 45 4.55 -4.95 -6.36
CA TRP A 45 5.44 -3.79 -6.23
C TRP A 45 6.05 -3.70 -4.83
N LEU A 46 5.27 -4.01 -3.78
CA LEU A 46 5.80 -4.09 -2.42
C LEU A 46 6.85 -5.19 -2.29
N ILE A 47 6.61 -6.36 -2.91
CA ILE A 47 7.54 -7.49 -2.91
C ILE A 47 8.84 -7.12 -3.64
N ASP A 48 8.73 -6.48 -4.82
CA ASP A 48 9.88 -6.05 -5.63
C ASP A 48 10.74 -5.01 -4.91
N ASN A 49 10.09 -4.08 -4.19
CA ASN A 49 10.75 -3.06 -3.37
C ASN A 49 11.12 -3.54 -1.96
N ASN A 50 10.77 -4.79 -1.62
CA ASN A 50 10.96 -5.40 -0.30
C ASN A 50 10.44 -4.53 0.87
N LEU A 51 9.26 -3.95 0.69
CA LEU A 51 8.63 -3.05 1.66
C LEU A 51 7.69 -3.80 2.60
N ASP A 52 7.88 -3.61 3.90
CA ASP A 52 7.09 -4.24 4.96
C ASP A 52 6.55 -3.20 5.98
N GLU A 53 5.77 -3.65 6.96
CA GLU A 53 5.25 -2.79 8.02
C GLU A 53 6.40 -2.23 8.87
N GLY A 54 6.54 -0.91 8.87
CA GLY A 54 7.61 -0.19 9.57
C GLY A 54 8.70 0.36 8.65
N ASP A 55 8.74 -0.06 7.39
CA ASP A 55 9.69 0.46 6.40
C ASP A 55 9.38 1.91 5.99
N GLU A 56 10.43 2.60 5.55
CA GLU A 56 10.30 3.95 5.01
C GLU A 56 9.71 3.88 3.60
N TRP A 57 8.66 4.65 3.37
CA TRP A 57 7.98 4.67 2.09
C TRP A 57 8.80 5.46 1.05
N PRO A 58 9.30 4.83 -0.02
CA PRO A 58 10.27 5.46 -0.91
C PRO A 58 9.64 6.42 -1.93
N TYR A 59 8.32 6.38 -2.15
CA TYR A 59 7.70 7.09 -3.28
C TYR A 59 6.36 7.77 -2.96
N LEU A 60 6.38 9.06 -2.66
CA LEU A 60 5.14 9.83 -2.38
C LEU A 60 4.20 10.05 -3.58
N ALA A 61 4.56 9.59 -4.78
CA ALA A 61 3.94 10.00 -6.04
C ALA A 61 3.13 8.89 -6.76
N LEU A 62 2.29 8.15 -6.03
CA LEU A 62 1.26 7.28 -6.64
C LEU A 62 -0.15 7.88 -6.50
N SER A 63 -0.25 9.21 -6.65
CA SER A 63 -1.54 9.88 -6.78
C SER A 63 -1.38 11.02 -7.75
N GLU A 64 -1.30 10.70 -9.04
CA GLU A 64 -1.76 11.55 -10.15
C GLU A 64 -1.48 10.76 -11.44
N GLU A 65 -2.50 10.02 -11.89
CA GLU A 65 -3.01 9.95 -13.28
C GLU A 65 -4.30 9.12 -13.33
#